data_AF-A0A7V9ESU8-F1
#
_entry.id   AF-A0A7V9ESU8-F1
#
_cell.length_a   1.000
_cell.length_b   1.000
_cell.length_c   1.000
_cell.angle_alpha   90.00
_cell.angle_beta   90.00
_cell.angle_gamma   90.00
#
_symmetry.space_group_name_H-M   'P 1'
#
loop_
_entity.id
_entity.type
_entity.pdbx_description
1 polymer ?
#
loop_
_entity_poly.entity_id
_entity_poly.type
_entity_poly.pdbx_seq_one_letter_code
_entity_poly.pdbx_strand_id
1 'polypeptide(L)'
;MRRLASFCLTMLLGIALGGRALAETDQEVSARAVALELAGAFANDGFKLRDGHWTGTLARGESKVIAVNLYAGNEYWFSAGATDKAKKLAVELFDEKGAPVAGEKFNSGTKAATGVAVGNSGEYFVRVTLDEGEPAGVCFVYSYK
;
A
#
# COMPACT_ATOMS: atom_id res chain seq x y z
N MET A 1 -50.65 -35.55 -20.61
CA MET A 1 -49.61 -35.54 -19.55
C MET A 1 -48.26 -35.43 -20.26
N ARG A 2 -47.79 -34.20 -20.53
CA ARG A 2 -46.84 -33.40 -19.73
C ARG A 2 -45.38 -33.82 -20.03
N ARG A 3 -44.62 -32.86 -20.57
CA ARG A 3 -43.14 -32.77 -20.72
C ARG A 3 -42.56 -33.21 -22.08
N LEU A 4 -42.38 -32.25 -22.99
CA LEU A 4 -41.31 -32.22 -24.01
C LEU A 4 -41.34 -30.85 -24.69
N ALA A 5 -41.02 -29.82 -23.93
CA ALA A 5 -40.71 -28.48 -24.44
C ALA A 5 -39.62 -27.90 -23.54
N SER A 6 -38.69 -27.17 -24.15
CA SER A 6 -37.50 -26.58 -23.53
C SER A 6 -36.30 -27.50 -23.38
N PHE A 7 -35.78 -27.96 -24.52
CA PHE A 7 -34.39 -28.38 -24.66
C PHE A 7 -33.75 -27.54 -25.78
N CYS A 8 -33.62 -26.24 -25.54
CA CYS A 8 -32.77 -25.33 -26.32
C CYS A 8 -32.90 -23.95 -25.68
N LEU A 9 -31.79 -23.23 -25.55
CA LEU A 9 -31.73 -21.81 -25.16
C LEU A 9 -31.59 -21.49 -23.66
N THR A 10 -30.51 -21.93 -23.03
CA THR A 10 -29.81 -21.14 -21.99
C THR A 10 -28.34 -21.55 -21.91
N MET A 11 -27.56 -21.20 -22.94
CA MET A 11 -26.10 -21.28 -22.88
C MET A 11 -25.55 -20.02 -23.54
N LEU A 12 -25.59 -18.89 -22.83
CA LEU A 12 -24.90 -17.64 -23.19
C LEU A 12 -25.13 -16.60 -22.08
N LEU A 13 -24.36 -16.66 -20.99
CA LEU A 13 -23.86 -15.47 -20.29
C LEU A 13 -22.81 -15.86 -19.22
N GLY A 14 -21.66 -16.38 -19.67
CA GLY A 14 -20.46 -16.43 -18.85
C GLY A 14 -19.81 -15.06 -18.87
N ILE A 15 -20.07 -14.26 -17.83
CA ILE A 15 -19.56 -12.90 -17.64
C ILE A 15 -18.02 -12.92 -17.71
N ALA A 16 -17.48 -12.18 -18.67
CA ALA A 16 -16.07 -11.85 -18.75
C ALA A 16 -15.68 -10.91 -17.60
N LEU A 17 -15.39 -11.48 -16.44
CA LEU A 17 -14.63 -10.82 -15.37
C LEU A 17 -13.14 -11.15 -15.55
N GLY A 18 -12.61 -10.85 -16.74
CA GLY A 18 -11.17 -10.68 -16.89
C GLY A 18 -10.83 -9.35 -16.23
N GLY A 19 -10.33 -9.41 -14.99
CA GLY A 19 -9.76 -8.24 -14.33
C GLY A 19 -8.80 -7.56 -15.30
N ARG A 20 -9.09 -6.31 -15.65
CA ARG A 20 -8.18 -5.53 -16.48
C ARG A 20 -6.90 -5.36 -15.67
N ALA A 21 -5.87 -6.13 -16.00
CA ALA A 21 -4.51 -5.77 -15.69
C ALA A 21 -4.21 -4.51 -16.52
N LEU A 22 -4.65 -3.35 -16.00
CA LEU A 22 -4.20 -2.07 -16.52
C LEU A 22 -2.70 -2.03 -16.29
N ALA A 23 -1.96 -1.64 -17.33
CA ALA A 23 -0.53 -1.37 -17.18
C ALA A 23 -0.34 -0.31 -16.09
N GLU A 24 0.67 -0.50 -15.23
CA GLU A 24 1.08 0.54 -14.28
C GLU A 24 1.43 1.81 -15.06
N THR A 25 0.91 2.94 -14.61
CA THR A 25 1.23 4.24 -15.21
C THR A 25 2.66 4.66 -14.88
N ASP A 26 3.25 5.54 -15.68
CA ASP A 26 4.60 6.05 -15.43
C ASP A 26 4.76 6.65 -14.03
N GLN A 27 3.71 7.31 -13.51
CA GLN A 27 3.72 7.87 -12.15
C GLN A 27 3.79 6.78 -11.08
N GLU A 28 3.08 5.66 -11.26
CA GLU A 28 3.09 4.55 -10.32
C GLU A 28 4.44 3.84 -10.32
N VAL A 29 5.02 3.62 -11.51
CA VAL A 29 6.35 3.02 -11.66
C VAL A 29 7.42 3.92 -11.01
N SER A 30 7.40 5.22 -11.27
CA SER A 30 8.35 6.16 -10.67
C SER A 30 8.21 6.23 -9.16
N ALA A 31 6.98 6.34 -8.63
CA ALA A 31 6.74 6.36 -7.19
C ALA A 31 7.19 5.06 -6.51
N ARG A 32 6.98 3.91 -7.17
CA ARG A 32 7.42 2.60 -6.69
C ARG A 32 8.93 2.49 -6.65
N ALA A 33 9.65 3.00 -7.65
CA ALA A 33 11.11 3.03 -7.62
C ALA A 33 11.64 3.80 -6.40
N VAL A 34 11.06 4.97 -6.10
CA VAL A 34 11.40 5.78 -4.92
C VAL A 34 11.12 5.03 -3.61
N ALA A 35 9.98 4.35 -3.52
CA ALA A 35 9.61 3.57 -2.33
C ALA A 35 10.55 2.36 -2.11
N LEU A 36 10.91 1.66 -3.20
CA LEU A 36 11.83 0.52 -3.15
C LEU A 36 13.26 0.93 -2.82
N GLU A 37 13.71 2.09 -3.31
CA GLU A 37 15.02 2.64 -2.94
C GLU A 37 15.10 2.89 -1.42
N LEU A 38 14.05 3.49 -0.83
CA LEU A 38 13.98 3.70 0.62
C LEU A 38 13.91 2.37 1.37
N ALA A 39 13.05 1.44 0.94
CA ALA A 39 12.94 0.12 1.57
C ALA A 39 14.24 -0.69 1.49
N GLY A 40 15.01 -0.52 0.41
CA GLY A 40 16.32 -1.12 0.20
C GLY A 40 17.37 -0.65 1.20
N ALA A 41 17.25 0.57 1.74
CA ALA A 41 18.15 1.03 2.80
C ALA A 41 18.03 0.16 4.07
N PHE A 42 16.80 -0.22 4.43
CA PHE A 42 16.52 -1.09 5.60
C PHE A 42 16.91 -2.55 5.36
N ALA A 43 17.09 -2.98 4.10
CA ALA A 43 17.55 -4.33 3.81
C ALA A 43 18.96 -4.60 4.37
N ASN A 44 19.79 -3.57 4.51
CA ASN A 44 21.10 -3.67 5.14
C ASN A 44 21.02 -4.06 6.62
N ASP A 45 19.92 -3.76 7.30
CA ASP A 45 19.65 -4.12 8.69
C ASP A 45 18.93 -5.48 8.83
N GLY A 46 18.86 -6.24 7.74
CA GLY A 46 18.27 -7.59 7.69
C GLY A 46 16.76 -7.63 7.43
N PHE A 47 16.12 -6.49 7.15
CA PHE A 47 14.71 -6.46 6.80
C PHE A 47 14.46 -7.06 5.42
N LYS A 48 13.38 -7.84 5.31
CA LYS A 48 12.91 -8.44 4.06
C LYS A 48 11.69 -7.69 3.58
N LEU A 49 11.68 -7.33 2.30
CA LEU A 49 10.51 -6.69 1.69
C LEU A 49 9.34 -7.69 1.67
N ARG A 50 8.14 -7.22 2.03
CA ARG A 50 6.91 -7.98 1.82
C ARG A 50 6.52 -7.91 0.35
N ASP A 51 6.06 -9.03 -0.19
CA ASP A 51 5.39 -9.03 -1.48
C ASP A 51 4.12 -8.17 -1.45
N GLY A 52 3.98 -7.34 -2.47
CA GLY A 52 2.85 -6.44 -2.64
C GLY A 52 3.21 -4.97 -2.38
N HIS A 53 2.46 -4.11 -3.04
CA HIS A 53 2.56 -2.67 -2.91
C HIS A 53 1.18 -2.06 -3.12
N TRP A 54 1.00 -0.85 -2.64
CA TRP A 54 -0.13 -0.01 -3.03
C TRP A 54 0.39 1.16 -3.84
N THR A 55 -0.28 1.49 -4.94
CA THR A 55 -0.04 2.71 -5.71
C THR A 55 -1.32 3.51 -5.87
N GLY A 56 -1.17 4.82 -6.01
CA GLY A 56 -2.25 5.71 -6.36
C GLY A 56 -1.79 7.15 -6.50
N THR A 57 -2.67 8.04 -6.92
CA THR A 57 -2.42 9.48 -6.91
C THR A 57 -3.07 10.07 -5.66
N LEU A 58 -2.34 10.90 -4.92
CA LEU A 58 -2.87 11.66 -3.79
C LEU A 58 -2.80 13.16 -4.10
N ALA A 59 -3.86 13.89 -3.76
CA ALA A 59 -3.85 15.35 -3.70
C ALA A 59 -3.29 15.85 -2.35
N ARG A 60 -2.98 17.15 -2.28
CA ARG A 60 -2.51 17.77 -1.04
C ARG A 60 -3.56 17.64 0.07
N GLY A 61 -3.13 17.15 1.23
CA GLY A 61 -3.99 16.87 2.39
C GLY A 61 -4.79 15.58 2.26
N GLU A 62 -4.71 14.88 1.13
CA GLU A 62 -5.34 13.58 0.95
C GLU A 62 -4.52 12.49 1.62
N SER A 63 -5.21 11.49 2.15
CA SER A 63 -4.59 10.33 2.76
C SER A 63 -5.23 9.04 2.29
N LYS A 64 -4.39 8.01 2.17
CA LYS A 64 -4.82 6.63 1.99
C LYS A 64 -4.57 5.86 3.27
N VAL A 65 -5.59 5.13 3.73
CA VAL A 65 -5.46 4.14 4.80
C VAL A 65 -5.36 2.74 4.19
N ILE A 66 -4.39 1.98 4.64
CA ILE A 66 -4.05 0.64 4.15
C ILE A 66 -4.07 -0.31 5.34
N ALA A 67 -4.92 -1.33 5.29
CA ALA A 67 -4.96 -2.38 6.30
C ALA A 67 -3.83 -3.39 6.07
N VAL A 68 -3.13 -3.75 7.14
CA VAL A 68 -2.04 -4.74 7.11
C VAL A 68 -2.16 -5.66 8.33
N ASN A 69 -1.84 -6.93 8.16
CA ASN A 69 -1.74 -7.87 9.27
C ASN A 69 -0.30 -7.97 9.75
N LEU A 70 -0.07 -7.66 11.01
CA LEU A 70 1.24 -7.71 11.66
C LEU A 70 1.28 -8.86 12.67
N TYR A 71 2.47 -9.37 12.93
CA TYR A 71 2.70 -10.52 13.81
C TYR A 71 3.62 -10.11 14.96
N ALA A 72 3.22 -10.45 16.19
CA ALA A 72 3.96 -10.17 17.41
C ALA A 72 5.40 -10.68 17.34
N GLY A 73 6.32 -9.87 17.85
CA GLY A 73 7.76 -10.20 17.91
C GLY A 73 8.54 -9.81 16.65
N ASN A 74 7.86 -9.38 15.58
CA ASN A 74 8.51 -8.86 14.39
C ASN A 74 8.72 -7.35 14.46
N GLU A 75 9.75 -6.89 13.75
CA GLU A 75 9.97 -5.48 13.45
C GLU A 75 9.49 -5.19 12.03
N TYR A 76 8.94 -4.00 11.81
CA TYR A 76 8.41 -3.56 10.53
C TYR A 76 8.92 -2.17 10.16
N TRP A 77 9.17 -1.98 8.87
CA TRP A 77 9.37 -0.65 8.27
C TRP A 77 8.34 -0.42 7.18
N PHE A 78 7.51 0.60 7.37
CA PHE A 78 6.50 1.05 6.42
C PHE A 78 7.07 2.19 5.60
N SER A 79 7.24 2.01 4.29
CA SER A 79 7.94 2.96 3.42
C SER A 79 7.02 3.46 2.31
N ALA A 80 7.00 4.77 2.13
CA ALA A 80 6.28 5.44 1.06
C ALA A 80 7.22 6.31 0.22
N GLY A 81 7.01 6.29 -1.09
CA GLY A 81 7.70 7.12 -2.06
C GLY A 81 6.69 7.82 -2.97
N ALA A 82 7.00 9.04 -3.40
CA ALA A 82 6.19 9.79 -4.35
C ALA A 82 7.02 10.32 -5.50
N THR A 83 6.34 10.71 -6.59
CA THR A 83 6.96 11.48 -7.67
C THR A 83 7.34 12.89 -7.21
N ASP A 84 8.23 13.55 -7.95
CA ASP A 84 8.84 14.86 -7.60
C ASP A 84 7.86 16.03 -7.43
N LYS A 85 6.58 15.81 -7.75
CA LYS A 85 5.49 16.75 -7.48
C LYS A 85 5.13 16.84 -6.00
N ALA A 86 5.40 15.78 -5.24
CA ALA A 86 5.25 15.77 -3.80
C ALA A 86 6.41 16.55 -3.14
N LYS A 87 6.09 17.33 -2.11
CA LYS A 87 7.10 18.03 -1.28
C LYS A 87 7.25 17.40 0.09
N LYS A 88 6.19 16.79 0.62
CA LYS A 88 6.20 16.15 1.93
C LYS A 88 5.18 15.03 1.99
N LEU A 89 5.67 13.81 2.22
CA LEU A 89 4.83 12.66 2.59
C LEU A 89 4.84 12.45 4.10
N ALA A 90 3.80 11.83 4.63
CA ALA A 90 3.77 11.29 5.98
C ALA A 90 3.31 9.83 5.96
N VAL A 91 3.90 9.02 6.83
CA VAL A 91 3.47 7.65 7.11
C VAL A 91 3.19 7.55 8.60
N GLU A 92 2.01 7.05 8.94
CA GLU A 92 1.55 6.88 10.32
C GLU A 92 0.94 5.50 10.49
N LEU A 93 1.09 4.92 11.67
CA LEU A 93 0.58 3.59 11.99
C LEU A 93 -0.46 3.71 13.10
N PHE A 94 -1.54 2.95 12.98
CA PHE A 94 -2.61 2.85 13.95
C PHE A 94 -2.87 1.37 14.27
N ASP A 95 -3.23 1.10 15.52
CA ASP A 95 -3.62 -0.25 15.96
C ASP A 95 -5.06 -0.60 15.53
N GLU A 96 -5.51 -1.80 15.89
CA GLU A 96 -6.85 -2.31 15.58
C GLU A 96 -7.99 -1.41 16.13
N LYS A 97 -7.70 -0.56 17.12
CA LYS A 97 -8.64 0.38 17.76
C LYS A 97 -8.57 1.77 17.12
N GLY A 98 -7.68 1.96 16.14
CA GLY A 98 -7.41 3.25 15.52
C GLY A 98 -6.54 4.17 16.38
N ALA A 99 -5.90 3.68 17.44
CA ALA A 99 -5.00 4.47 18.25
C ALA A 99 -3.62 4.57 17.58
N PRO A 100 -2.96 5.75 17.61
CA PRO A 100 -1.67 5.93 16.97
C PRO A 100 -0.60 5.08 17.66
N VAL A 101 0.19 4.38 16.86
CA VAL A 101 1.33 3.60 17.32
C VAL A 101 2.60 4.41 17.11
N ALA A 102 3.30 4.69 18.21
CA ALA A 102 4.60 5.37 18.15
C ALA A 102 5.64 4.45 17.50
N GLY A 103 6.51 5.04 16.70
CA GLY A 103 7.56 4.34 15.98
C GLY A 103 8.65 5.30 15.54
N GLU A 104 9.75 4.74 15.06
CA GLU A 104 10.82 5.51 14.45
C GLU A 104 10.30 6.17 13.18
N LYS A 105 10.69 7.43 12.92
CA LYS A 105 10.22 8.20 11.77
C LYS A 105 11.39 8.58 10.89
N PHE A 106 11.23 8.36 9.60
CA PHE A 106 12.10 8.91 8.56
C PHE A 106 11.25 9.77 7.62
N ASN A 107 11.76 10.95 7.26
CA ASN A 107 11.11 11.83 6.30
C ASN A 107 12.16 12.59 5.52
N SER A 108 12.06 12.57 4.20
CA SER A 108 12.90 13.35 3.30
C SER A 108 12.14 13.65 2.01
N GLY A 109 11.45 14.79 1.98
CA GLY A 109 10.76 15.29 0.79
C GLY A 109 9.71 14.32 0.26
N THR A 110 10.03 13.65 -0.86
CA THR A 110 9.20 12.65 -1.54
C THR A 110 9.24 11.26 -0.89
N LYS A 111 9.96 11.10 0.22
CA LYS A 111 10.15 9.83 0.94
C LYS A 111 9.69 9.95 2.38
N ALA A 112 8.96 8.96 2.87
CA ALA A 112 8.60 8.87 4.28
C ALA A 112 8.56 7.41 4.73
N ALA A 113 8.99 7.14 5.95
CA ALA A 113 8.86 5.81 6.54
C ALA A 113 8.59 5.84 8.05
N THR A 114 8.00 4.75 8.55
CA THR A 114 7.80 4.50 9.98
C THR A 114 8.24 3.09 10.35
N GLY A 115 9.13 2.99 11.35
CA GLY A 115 9.62 1.75 11.91
C GLY A 115 8.93 1.41 13.22
N VAL A 116 8.55 0.15 13.44
CA VAL A 116 7.89 -0.29 14.68
C VAL A 116 8.25 -1.74 15.02
N ALA A 117 8.37 -2.05 16.31
CA ALA A 117 8.34 -3.42 16.82
C ALA A 117 6.95 -3.68 17.41
N VAL A 118 6.23 -4.69 16.92
CA VAL A 118 4.86 -4.96 17.40
C VAL A 118 4.85 -6.04 18.47
N GLY A 119 4.19 -5.74 19.60
CA GLY A 119 4.04 -6.67 20.71
C GLY A 119 2.85 -7.64 20.56
N ASN A 120 1.87 -7.31 19.71
CA ASN A 120 0.66 -8.10 19.50
C ASN A 120 0.45 -8.34 18.01
N SER A 121 -0.01 -9.54 17.66
CA SER A 121 -0.45 -9.86 16.31
C SER A 121 -1.85 -9.30 16.09
N GLY A 122 -2.14 -8.78 14.90
CA GLY A 122 -3.46 -8.22 14.62
C GLY A 122 -3.50 -7.45 13.32
N GLU A 123 -4.66 -6.84 13.08
CA GLU A 123 -4.84 -5.88 11.99
C GLU A 123 -4.41 -4.50 12.47
N TYR A 124 -3.59 -3.84 11.65
CA TYR A 124 -3.11 -2.49 11.85
C TYR A 124 -3.41 -1.67 10.59
N PHE A 125 -3.46 -0.36 10.76
CA PHE A 125 -3.77 0.57 9.67
C PHE A 125 -2.61 1.52 9.45
N VAL A 126 -2.09 1.54 8.23
CA VAL A 126 -1.07 2.50 7.81
C VAL A 126 -1.75 3.63 7.07
N ARG A 127 -1.59 4.86 7.54
CA ARG A 127 -2.01 6.06 6.82
C ARG A 127 -0.83 6.66 6.09
N VAL A 128 -0.98 6.82 4.78
CA VAL A 128 -0.04 7.55 3.92
C VAL A 128 -0.70 8.85 3.49
N THR A 129 -0.06 9.97 3.78
CA THR A 129 -0.62 11.31 3.52
C THR A 129 0.35 12.11 2.66
N LEU A 130 -0.19 12.87 1.69
CA LEU A 130 0.57 13.91 0.99
C LEU A 130 0.33 15.26 1.69
N ASP A 131 1.22 15.66 2.59
CA ASP A 131 1.05 16.90 3.38
C ASP A 131 1.23 18.15 2.51
N GLU A 132 2.26 18.14 1.65
CA GLU A 132 2.64 19.28 0.83
C GLU A 132 3.05 18.84 -0.58
N GLY A 133 2.76 19.70 -1.56
CA GLY A 133 3.07 19.47 -2.98
C GLY A 133 1.86 19.61 -3.88
N GLU A 134 2.07 19.29 -5.15
CA GLU A 134 1.02 19.08 -6.14
C GLU A 134 0.52 17.63 -6.10
N PRO A 135 -0.65 17.32 -6.69
CA PRO A 135 -1.09 15.94 -6.85
C PRO A 135 0.00 15.08 -7.48
N ALA A 136 0.36 14.01 -6.77
CA ALA A 136 1.52 13.19 -7.08
C ALA A 136 1.17 11.70 -7.02
N GLY A 137 1.85 10.91 -7.85
CA GLY A 137 1.83 9.46 -7.72
C GLY A 137 2.56 9.06 -6.45
N VAL A 138 1.99 8.15 -5.68
CA VAL A 138 2.50 7.65 -4.40
C VAL A 138 2.49 6.13 -4.45
N CYS A 139 3.52 5.53 -3.89
CA CYS A 139 3.63 4.09 -3.70
C CYS A 139 3.95 3.79 -2.23
N PHE A 140 3.37 2.72 -1.72
CA PHE A 140 3.57 2.19 -0.39
C PHE A 140 4.04 0.75 -0.48
N VAL A 141 5.10 0.44 0.27
CA VAL A 141 5.63 -0.90 0.49
C VAL A 141 5.98 -1.07 1.97
N TYR A 142 6.17 -2.30 2.42
CA TYR A 142 6.66 -2.52 3.77
C TYR A 142 7.58 -3.72 3.87
N SER A 143 8.49 -3.66 4.83
CA SER A 143 9.49 -4.68 5.11
C SER A 143 9.33 -5.19 6.54
N TYR A 144 9.82 -6.40 6.82
CA TYR A 144 9.74 -7.04 8.13
C TYR A 144 11.01 -7.83 8.45
N LYS A 145 11.25 -8.03 9.75
CA LYS A 145 12.35 -8.86 10.28
C LYS A 145 11.84 -9.69 11.46
#